data_AF-K4ADX2-F1
#
_entry.id   AF-K4ADX2-F1
#
_cell.length_a   1.000
_cell.length_b   1.000
_cell.length_c   1.000
_cell.angle_alpha   90.00
_cell.angle_beta   90.00
_cell.angle_gamma   90.00
#
_symmetry.space_group_name_H-M   'P 1'
#
loop_
_entity.id
_entity.type
_entity.pdbx_description
1 polymer ?
#
loop_
_entity_poly.entity_id
_entity_poly.type
_entity_poly.pdbx_seq_one_letter_code
_entity_poly.pdbx_strand_id
1 'polypeptide(L)'
;MEAQRSPQLQLRHATTAANQQRFRSGSAAAQRSAMSGSVDLPVVDLASSDLRAAAASVRQACVEHGFFYVTNHGVDRALVEAVLAESKGFFDLPMEEKLKLHRTNHRGYTPPYAEKLDAASEFVGDLKESFYIGPIGDSDLQNDLNQWPSEERFPSWKETMKLYIATALDTGERILSLIALGLDLDAEFFHKIGALDCPSTFLRLLHYPGEVNESDSGNYGASAHSDYGAITLLVTDGTPGLQICREKDRDPQLWEDVHHIDG
;
A
#
# COMPACT_ATOMS: atom_id res chain seq x y z
N MET A 1 1.17 17.67 -26.94
CA MET A 1 1.54 16.28 -26.62
C MET A 1 0.75 15.94 -25.36
N GLU A 2 -0.47 15.46 -25.56
CA GLU A 2 -1.44 15.20 -24.50
C GLU A 2 -0.98 13.98 -23.69
N ALA A 3 -0.69 14.21 -22.41
CA ALA A 3 -0.52 13.13 -21.46
C ALA A 3 -1.92 12.64 -21.09
N GLN A 4 -2.28 11.43 -21.52
CA GLN A 4 -3.43 10.70 -20.97
C GLN A 4 -3.23 10.58 -19.46
N ARG A 5 -4.02 11.34 -18.70
CA ARG A 5 -4.11 11.23 -17.25
C ARG A 5 -5.13 10.14 -16.93
N SER A 6 -4.72 8.88 -17.08
CA SER A 6 -5.49 7.76 -16.52
C SER A 6 -5.31 7.79 -14.98
N PRO A 7 -6.39 7.73 -14.18
CA PRO A 7 -6.25 7.56 -12.75
C PRO A 7 -5.57 6.22 -12.45
N GLN A 8 -4.53 6.27 -11.63
CA GLN A 8 -3.79 5.08 -11.20
C GLN A 8 -4.40 4.57 -9.90
N LEU A 9 -4.77 3.30 -9.82
CA LEU A 9 -5.07 2.65 -8.55
C LEU A 9 -3.76 2.04 -8.02
N GLN A 10 -3.36 2.36 -6.78
CA GLN A 10 -2.20 1.70 -6.16
C GLN A 10 -2.68 0.70 -5.10
N LEU A 11 -2.19 -0.53 -5.18
CA LEU A 11 -2.41 -1.55 -4.16
C LEU A 11 -1.10 -1.76 -3.40
N ARG A 12 -1.14 -1.61 -2.08
CA ARG A 12 0.03 -1.79 -1.22
C ARG A 12 -0.27 -2.83 -0.16
N HIS A 13 0.66 -3.77 0.01
CA HIS A 13 0.61 -4.77 1.06
C HIS A 13 1.91 -4.71 1.83
N ALA A 14 1.81 -4.61 3.15
CA ALA A 14 2.95 -4.68 4.05
C ALA A 14 2.93 -5.99 4.83
N THR A 15 4.02 -6.75 4.73
CA THR A 15 4.36 -7.85 5.64
C THR A 15 5.51 -7.37 6.52
N THR A 16 5.37 -7.45 7.82
CA THR A 16 6.40 -7.12 8.80
C THR A 16 6.78 -8.39 9.55
N ALA A 17 8.06 -8.65 9.71
CA ALA A 17 8.48 -9.75 10.58
C ALA A 17 8.21 -9.38 12.04
N ALA A 18 7.37 -10.17 12.72
CA ALA A 18 7.15 -10.05 14.16
C ALA A 18 8.38 -10.51 14.94
N ASN A 19 9.03 -9.61 15.68
CA ASN A 19 9.75 -10.02 16.90
C ASN A 19 9.86 -8.90 17.95
N GLN A 20 9.68 -9.29 19.21
CA GLN A 20 9.59 -8.41 20.38
C GLN A 20 10.97 -8.06 21.00
N GLN A 21 11.09 -6.79 21.42
CA GLN A 21 11.91 -6.23 22.51
C GLN A 21 13.45 -6.24 22.42
N ARG A 22 14.04 -5.03 22.45
CA ARG A 22 14.79 -4.45 23.61
C ARG A 22 15.33 -3.05 23.29
N PHE A 23 14.65 -2.00 23.75
CA PHE A 23 15.29 -0.70 23.92
C PHE A 23 16.28 -0.79 25.09
N ARG A 24 17.58 -0.82 24.80
CA ARG A 24 18.61 -0.52 25.80
C ARG A 24 19.02 0.94 25.64
N SER A 25 18.88 1.65 26.75
CA SER A 25 19.21 3.05 26.95
C SER A 25 20.66 3.38 26.56
N GLY A 26 20.82 4.26 25.57
CA GLY A 26 22.05 4.96 25.23
C GLY A 26 21.72 6.43 24.94
N SER A 27 22.12 7.30 25.86
CA SER A 27 21.82 8.74 25.88
C SER A 27 22.52 9.50 24.74
N ALA A 28 21.76 9.98 23.74
CA ALA A 28 21.99 11.25 23.01
C ALA A 28 20.91 11.58 21.94
N ALA A 29 19.66 11.11 22.07
CA ALA A 29 18.58 11.46 21.13
C ALA A 29 17.39 12.06 21.90
N ALA A 30 17.62 13.23 22.51
CA ALA A 30 16.58 14.00 23.18
C ALA A 30 16.30 15.27 22.39
N GLN A 31 15.53 15.16 21.30
CA GLN A 31 14.59 16.18 20.85
C GLN A 31 13.80 15.71 19.62
N ARG A 32 12.49 15.94 19.66
CA ARG A 32 11.44 15.58 18.69
C ARG A 32 10.83 14.17 18.80
N SER A 33 10.48 13.76 20.02
CA SER A 33 9.26 12.96 20.18
C SER A 33 8.08 13.91 20.01
N ALA A 34 7.54 14.05 18.79
CA ALA A 34 6.18 14.55 18.66
C ALA A 34 5.27 13.54 19.40
N MET A 35 4.31 14.02 20.18
CA MET A 35 3.37 13.14 20.86
C MET A 35 2.58 12.39 19.79
N SER A 36 2.78 11.07 19.64
CA SER A 36 1.95 10.27 18.74
C SER A 36 0.57 10.11 19.39
N GLY A 37 -0.43 10.76 18.79
CA GLY A 37 -1.82 10.48 19.09
C GLY A 37 -2.26 9.28 18.26
N SER A 38 -3.06 8.39 18.85
CA SER A 38 -3.90 7.47 18.08
C SER A 38 -4.95 8.29 17.33
N VAL A 39 -5.09 8.08 16.02
CA VAL A 39 -6.19 8.66 15.25
C VAL A 39 -7.38 7.70 15.24
N ASP A 40 -8.57 8.21 15.57
CA ASP A 40 -9.83 7.49 15.34
C ASP A 40 -10.26 7.75 13.89
N LEU A 41 -10.09 6.74 13.03
CA LEU A 41 -10.37 6.85 11.60
C LEU A 41 -11.77 6.32 11.29
N PRO A 42 -12.52 6.98 10.37
CA PRO A 42 -13.81 6.48 9.94
C PRO A 42 -13.72 5.06 9.36
N VAL A 43 -14.75 4.26 9.64
CA VAL A 43 -14.93 2.93 9.04
C VAL A 43 -16.11 3.01 8.08
N VAL A 44 -15.87 2.70 6.80
CA VAL A 44 -16.89 2.71 5.74
C VAL A 44 -17.30 1.28 5.42
N ASP A 45 -18.59 0.98 5.58
CA ASP A 45 -19.17 -0.30 5.16
C ASP A 45 -19.52 -0.27 3.66
N LEU A 46 -18.77 -1.02 2.85
CA LEU A 46 -19.00 -1.08 1.40
C LEU A 46 -20.23 -1.91 1.01
N ALA A 47 -20.81 -2.70 1.93
CA ALA A 47 -22.02 -3.48 1.70
C ALA A 47 -23.30 -2.76 2.19
N SER A 48 -23.18 -1.52 2.69
CA SER A 48 -24.32 -0.71 3.12
C SER A 48 -25.36 -0.58 2.01
N SER A 49 -26.63 -0.84 2.33
CA SER A 49 -27.75 -0.58 1.42
C SER A 49 -28.07 0.90 1.28
N ASP A 50 -27.61 1.75 2.21
CA ASP A 50 -27.74 3.20 2.13
C ASP A 50 -26.48 3.80 1.48
N LEU A 51 -26.47 3.80 0.15
CA LEU A 51 -25.37 4.34 -0.66
C LEU A 51 -25.15 5.84 -0.42
N ARG A 52 -26.19 6.60 -0.06
CA ARG A 52 -26.07 8.04 0.19
C ARG A 52 -25.34 8.29 1.50
N ALA A 53 -25.69 7.55 2.55
CA ALA A 53 -24.96 7.60 3.82
C ALA A 53 -23.50 7.15 3.64
N ALA A 54 -23.27 6.04 2.94
CA ALA A 54 -21.92 5.55 2.67
C ALA A 54 -21.07 6.57 1.88
N ALA A 55 -21.64 7.19 0.84
CA ALA A 55 -20.97 8.24 0.07
C ALA A 55 -20.66 9.48 0.92
N ALA A 56 -21.56 9.88 1.82
CA ALA A 56 -21.33 10.97 2.75
C ALA A 56 -20.18 10.66 3.73
N SER A 57 -20.13 9.42 4.26
CA SER A 57 -19.03 8.95 5.12
C SER A 57 -17.69 8.94 4.39
N VAL A 58 -17.64 8.45 3.15
CA VAL A 58 -16.42 8.49 2.30
C VAL A 58 -15.98 9.92 2.07
N ARG A 59 -16.90 10.82 1.69
CA ARG A 59 -16.60 12.24 1.47
C ARG A 59 -16.01 12.87 2.73
N GLN A 60 -16.66 12.66 3.89
CA GLN A 60 -16.19 13.20 5.16
C GLN A 60 -14.78 12.68 5.50
N ALA A 61 -14.57 11.37 5.39
CA ALA A 61 -13.29 10.74 5.64
C ALA A 61 -12.17 11.30 4.74
N CYS A 62 -12.43 11.46 3.44
CA CYS A 62 -11.46 12.04 2.51
C CYS A 62 -11.11 13.50 2.85
N VAL A 63 -12.09 14.31 3.28
CA VAL A 63 -11.88 15.74 3.57
C VAL A 63 -11.21 15.95 4.93
N GLU A 64 -11.60 15.19 5.96
CA GLU A 64 -11.15 15.41 7.33
C GLU A 64 -9.88 14.64 7.68
N HIS A 65 -9.68 13.47 7.08
CA HIS A 65 -8.58 12.56 7.43
C HIS A 65 -7.66 12.25 6.25
N GLY A 66 -8.19 12.19 5.02
CA GLY A 66 -7.45 11.70 3.85
C GLY A 66 -7.11 10.21 3.91
N PHE A 67 -7.60 9.50 4.92
CA PHE A 67 -7.39 8.08 5.19
C PHE A 67 -8.60 7.52 5.94
N PHE A 68 -8.99 6.27 5.68
CA PHE A 68 -10.10 5.59 6.36
C PHE A 68 -10.03 4.08 6.19
N TYR A 69 -10.78 3.36 7.02
CA TYR A 69 -10.95 1.92 6.88
C TYR A 69 -12.17 1.58 6.03
N VAL A 70 -12.10 0.44 5.36
CA VAL A 70 -13.24 -0.15 4.64
C VAL A 70 -13.53 -1.53 5.21
N THR A 71 -14.81 -1.86 5.38
CA THR A 71 -15.29 -3.17 5.81
C THR A 71 -16.30 -3.72 4.82
N ASN A 72 -16.55 -5.03 4.87
CA ASN A 72 -17.42 -5.73 3.92
C ASN A 72 -17.05 -5.44 2.44
N HIS A 73 -15.75 -5.32 2.20
CA HIS A 73 -15.18 -4.92 0.91
C HIS A 73 -15.23 -6.03 -0.15
N GLY A 74 -15.53 -7.26 0.26
CA GLY A 74 -15.74 -8.40 -0.64
C GLY A 74 -14.46 -9.16 -1.03
N VAL A 75 -13.31 -8.79 -0.48
CA VAL A 75 -12.07 -9.58 -0.64
C VAL A 75 -12.09 -10.68 0.42
N ASP A 76 -11.96 -11.92 0.00
CA ASP A 76 -11.92 -13.07 0.91
C ASP A 76 -10.71 -12.98 1.85
N ARG A 77 -10.94 -13.16 3.15
CA ARG A 77 -9.87 -13.20 4.16
C ARG A 77 -8.82 -14.25 3.83
N ALA A 78 -9.22 -15.44 3.36
CA ALA A 78 -8.30 -16.50 2.97
C ALA A 78 -7.40 -16.08 1.79
N LEU A 79 -7.90 -15.23 0.89
CA LEU A 79 -7.11 -14.68 -0.21
C LEU A 79 -6.08 -13.67 0.30
N VAL A 80 -6.45 -12.80 1.23
CA VAL A 80 -5.51 -11.87 1.89
C VAL A 80 -4.41 -12.64 2.62
N GLU A 81 -4.79 -13.65 3.41
CA GLU A 81 -3.84 -14.52 4.11
C GLU A 81 -2.91 -15.26 3.14
N ALA A 82 -3.42 -15.77 2.02
CA ALA A 82 -2.61 -16.40 0.98
C ALA A 82 -1.61 -15.42 0.35
N VAL A 83 -2.03 -14.20 0.01
CA VAL A 83 -1.14 -13.14 -0.52
C VAL A 83 -0.03 -12.81 0.46
N LEU A 84 -0.36 -12.64 1.75
CA LEU A 84 0.63 -12.35 2.79
C LEU A 84 1.61 -13.51 2.98
N ALA A 85 1.13 -14.77 2.93
CA ALA A 85 1.97 -15.95 3.04
C ALA A 85 2.93 -16.09 1.84
N GLU A 86 2.44 -15.89 0.62
CA GLU A 86 3.22 -15.94 -0.62
C GLU A 86 4.24 -14.78 -0.69
N SER A 87 3.84 -13.59 -0.26
CA SER A 87 4.71 -12.41 -0.08
C SER A 87 5.85 -12.74 0.90
N LYS A 88 5.51 -13.25 2.09
CA LYS A 88 6.49 -13.67 3.09
C LYS A 88 7.45 -14.73 2.55
N GLY A 89 6.93 -15.77 1.92
CA GLY A 89 7.74 -16.85 1.34
C GLY A 89 8.75 -16.35 0.32
N PHE A 90 8.39 -15.34 -0.48
CA PHE A 90 9.30 -14.68 -1.40
C PHE A 90 10.37 -13.83 -0.68
N PHE A 91 9.99 -13.04 0.33
CA PHE A 91 10.96 -12.19 1.03
C PHE A 91 11.93 -12.95 1.95
N ASP A 92 11.54 -14.15 2.42
CA ASP A 92 12.39 -15.08 3.16
C ASP A 92 13.49 -15.74 2.29
N LEU A 93 13.47 -15.52 0.97
CA LEU A 93 14.51 -16.01 0.06
C LEU A 93 15.88 -15.36 0.33
N PRO A 94 16.99 -16.07 0.07
CA PRO A 94 18.31 -15.45 0.02
C PRO A 94 18.33 -14.27 -0.96
N MET A 95 19.07 -13.20 -0.60
CA MET A 95 19.15 -11.98 -1.40
C MET A 95 19.51 -12.25 -2.88
N GLU A 96 20.42 -13.20 -3.13
CA GLU A 96 20.82 -13.60 -4.49
C GLU A 96 19.65 -14.12 -5.33
N GLU A 97 18.71 -14.85 -4.72
CA GLU A 97 17.52 -15.36 -5.40
C GLU A 97 16.52 -14.23 -5.68
N LYS A 98 16.33 -13.31 -4.72
CA LYS A 98 15.45 -12.14 -4.89
C LYS A 98 15.96 -11.22 -6.01
N LEU A 99 17.27 -11.01 -6.08
CA LEU A 99 17.92 -10.16 -7.10
C LEU A 99 17.85 -10.73 -8.52
N LYS A 100 17.58 -12.03 -8.71
CA LYS A 100 17.28 -12.58 -10.06
C LYS A 100 16.04 -11.94 -10.68
N LEU A 101 15.13 -11.43 -9.84
CA LEU A 101 13.93 -10.71 -10.26
C LEU A 101 14.06 -9.20 -10.05
N HIS A 102 15.28 -8.65 -10.09
CA HIS A 102 15.55 -7.22 -9.86
C HIS A 102 14.65 -6.32 -10.73
N ARG A 103 14.16 -5.22 -10.15
CA ARG A 103 13.18 -4.34 -10.79
C ARG A 103 13.65 -3.83 -12.15
N THR A 104 12.88 -4.13 -13.19
CA THR A 104 13.03 -3.64 -14.56
C THR A 104 11.66 -3.21 -15.08
N ASN A 105 11.58 -2.15 -15.89
CA ASN A 105 10.31 -1.61 -16.39
C ASN A 105 9.24 -1.44 -15.28
N HIS A 106 9.66 -0.95 -14.10
CA HIS A 106 8.82 -0.75 -12.91
C HIS A 106 8.20 -2.02 -12.30
N ARG A 107 8.68 -3.21 -12.65
CA ARG A 107 8.17 -4.52 -12.18
C ARG A 107 9.30 -5.36 -11.61
N GLY A 108 9.04 -6.16 -10.58
CA GLY A 108 10.02 -7.00 -9.89
C GLY A 108 10.50 -6.44 -8.55
N TYR A 109 11.59 -7.01 -8.06
CA TYR A 109 12.15 -6.83 -6.72
C TYR A 109 13.05 -5.60 -6.58
N THR A 110 12.90 -4.87 -5.48
CA THR A 110 13.74 -3.74 -5.08
C THR A 110 14.31 -4.01 -3.68
N PRO A 111 15.65 -4.05 -3.52
CA PRO A 111 16.28 -4.36 -2.24
C PRO A 111 16.16 -3.19 -1.24
N PRO A 112 16.46 -3.44 0.07
CA PRO A 112 16.57 -2.39 1.07
C PRO A 112 17.50 -1.26 0.63
N TYR A 113 17.22 -0.05 1.09
CA TYR A 113 17.97 1.18 0.81
C TYR A 113 17.99 1.63 -0.66
N ALA A 114 17.36 0.89 -1.59
CA ALA A 114 17.33 1.27 -3.01
C ALA A 114 16.28 2.34 -3.32
N GLU A 115 15.24 2.49 -2.49
CA GLU A 115 14.27 3.58 -2.60
C GLU A 115 14.54 4.64 -1.54
N LYS A 116 14.58 5.91 -1.94
CA LYS A 116 14.69 7.05 -1.04
C LYS A 116 13.49 7.97 -1.25
N LEU A 117 12.48 7.83 -0.39
CA LEU A 117 11.24 8.59 -0.53
C LEU A 117 11.37 10.03 -0.02
N ASP A 118 12.17 10.24 1.03
CA ASP A 118 12.54 11.57 1.48
C ASP A 118 13.94 11.93 0.97
N ALA A 119 13.99 12.87 0.01
CA ALA A 119 15.24 13.36 -0.55
C ALA A 119 16.10 14.13 0.48
N ALA A 120 15.48 14.67 1.54
CA ALA A 120 16.16 15.41 2.60
C ALA A 120 16.72 14.49 3.70
N SER A 121 16.33 13.21 3.73
CA SER A 121 16.84 12.22 4.67
C SER A 121 18.36 12.07 4.55
N GLU A 122 19.05 11.94 5.70
CA GLU A 122 20.49 11.69 5.73
C GLU A 122 20.85 10.23 5.40
N PHE A 123 19.86 9.32 5.39
CA PHE A 123 20.06 7.92 5.09
C PHE A 123 20.17 7.66 3.58
N VAL A 124 20.82 6.54 3.25
CA VAL A 124 21.03 6.08 1.86
C VAL A 124 19.69 5.76 1.19
N GLY A 125 18.75 5.21 1.95
CA GLY A 125 17.38 4.94 1.53
C GLY A 125 16.57 4.30 2.66
N ASP A 126 15.31 4.02 2.36
CA ASP A 126 14.34 3.39 3.25
C ASP A 126 14.72 1.93 3.55
N LEU A 127 14.42 1.44 4.76
CA LEU A 127 14.79 0.08 5.19
C LEU A 127 14.00 -1.05 4.50
N LYS A 128 12.85 -0.73 3.88
CA LYS A 128 12.00 -1.73 3.25
C LYS A 128 12.63 -2.35 2.00
N GLU A 129 12.30 -3.60 1.76
CA GLU A 129 12.36 -4.21 0.44
C GLU A 129 10.96 -4.31 -0.18
N SER A 130 10.88 -4.40 -1.50
CA SER A 130 9.57 -4.42 -2.18
C SER A 130 9.55 -5.25 -3.45
N PHE A 131 8.36 -5.68 -3.86
CA PHE A 131 8.10 -6.35 -5.12
C PHE A 131 6.94 -5.68 -5.84
N TYR A 132 7.16 -5.26 -7.09
CA TYR A 132 6.17 -4.59 -7.91
C TYR A 132 5.60 -5.54 -8.97
N ILE A 133 4.28 -5.65 -8.99
CA ILE A 133 3.53 -6.30 -10.06
C ILE A 133 2.71 -5.21 -10.74
N GLY A 134 2.89 -5.07 -12.05
CA GLY A 134 2.15 -4.10 -12.86
C GLY A 134 0.78 -4.63 -13.30
N PRO A 135 0.11 -3.90 -14.21
CA PRO A 135 -1.18 -4.28 -14.73
C PRO A 135 -1.19 -5.69 -15.31
N ILE A 136 -2.28 -6.41 -15.07
CA ILE A 136 -2.56 -7.74 -15.61
C ILE A 136 -3.66 -7.59 -16.65
N GLY A 137 -3.49 -8.17 -17.83
CA GLY A 137 -4.51 -8.13 -18.88
C GLY A 137 -4.22 -7.08 -19.95
N ASP A 138 -3.15 -7.32 -20.72
CA ASP A 138 -3.11 -6.93 -22.12
C ASP A 138 -2.84 -8.21 -22.90
N SER A 139 -3.91 -8.96 -23.18
CA SER A 139 -3.86 -10.25 -23.89
C SER A 139 -3.35 -10.14 -25.34
N ASP A 140 -3.03 -8.92 -25.79
CA ASP A 140 -2.39 -8.65 -27.08
C ASP A 140 -0.86 -8.44 -26.98
N LEU A 141 -0.29 -8.39 -25.78
CA LEU A 141 1.16 -8.45 -25.59
C LEU A 141 1.59 -9.90 -25.37
N GLN A 142 2.22 -10.50 -26.38
CA GLN A 142 2.91 -11.79 -26.30
C GLN A 142 3.96 -11.90 -25.16
N ASN A 143 4.21 -10.83 -24.40
CA ASN A 143 5.20 -10.76 -23.33
C ASN A 143 4.61 -10.11 -22.08
N ASP A 144 4.10 -10.92 -21.15
CA ASP A 144 3.85 -10.49 -19.77
C ASP A 144 5.15 -9.90 -19.19
N LEU A 145 5.15 -8.59 -18.92
CA LEU A 145 6.33 -7.87 -18.43
C LEU A 145 6.56 -8.09 -16.93
N ASN A 146 5.63 -8.74 -16.23
CA ASN A 146 5.80 -9.02 -14.81
C ASN A 146 6.87 -10.09 -14.60
N GLN A 147 7.69 -9.86 -13.58
CA GLN A 147 8.73 -10.80 -13.19
C GLN A 147 8.11 -11.79 -12.20
N TRP A 148 7.72 -12.97 -12.64
CA TRP A 148 7.13 -13.97 -11.75
C TRP A 148 8.23 -14.84 -11.11
N PRO A 149 8.13 -15.18 -9.81
CA PRO A 149 8.98 -16.21 -9.24
C PRO A 149 8.73 -17.56 -9.92
N SER A 150 9.72 -18.47 -9.84
CA SER A 150 9.63 -19.79 -10.46
C SER A 150 8.43 -20.59 -9.95
N GLU A 151 7.59 -21.10 -10.86
CA GLU A 151 6.44 -21.95 -10.54
C GLU A 151 6.83 -23.26 -9.83
N GLU A 152 8.07 -23.76 -10.03
CA GLU A 152 8.57 -24.93 -9.32
C GLU A 152 8.64 -24.69 -7.81
N ARG A 153 9.01 -23.46 -7.42
CA ARG A 153 9.18 -23.08 -6.02
C ARG A 153 7.94 -22.41 -5.43
N PHE A 154 7.20 -21.68 -6.27
CA PHE A 154 6.05 -20.86 -5.90
C PHE A 154 4.87 -21.16 -6.84
N PRO A 155 4.30 -22.38 -6.79
CA PRO A 155 3.31 -22.84 -7.75
C PRO A 155 2.02 -22.01 -7.75
N SER A 156 1.66 -21.41 -6.61
CA SER A 156 0.42 -20.66 -6.45
C SER A 156 0.60 -19.14 -6.52
N TRP A 157 1.82 -18.62 -6.48
CA TRP A 157 2.10 -17.20 -6.26
C TRP A 157 1.51 -16.32 -7.36
N LYS A 158 1.77 -16.65 -8.62
CA LYS A 158 1.27 -15.89 -9.77
C LYS A 158 -0.25 -15.78 -9.77
N GLU A 159 -0.95 -16.91 -9.67
CA GLU A 159 -2.41 -16.92 -9.73
C GLU A 159 -3.04 -16.31 -8.48
N THR A 160 -2.42 -16.46 -7.30
CA THR A 160 -2.84 -15.77 -6.06
C THR A 160 -2.77 -14.26 -6.22
N MET A 161 -1.66 -13.72 -6.73
CA MET A 161 -1.51 -12.27 -6.95
C MET A 161 -2.47 -11.75 -8.02
N LYS A 162 -2.70 -12.52 -9.10
CA LYS A 162 -3.65 -12.14 -10.14
C LYS A 162 -5.08 -12.08 -9.62
N LEU A 163 -5.49 -13.10 -8.87
CA LEU A 163 -6.81 -13.13 -8.23
C LEU A 163 -6.97 -11.95 -7.28
N TYR A 164 -5.97 -11.71 -6.44
CA TYR A 164 -5.99 -10.58 -5.50
C TYR A 164 -6.11 -9.22 -6.21
N ILE A 165 -5.32 -8.98 -7.26
CA ILE A 165 -5.38 -7.74 -8.04
C ILE A 165 -6.78 -7.54 -8.64
N ALA A 166 -7.38 -8.58 -9.21
CA ALA A 166 -8.73 -8.50 -9.77
C ALA A 166 -9.77 -8.17 -8.69
N THR A 167 -9.76 -8.87 -7.55
CA THR A 167 -10.73 -8.61 -6.47
C THR A 167 -10.54 -7.23 -5.85
N ALA A 168 -9.30 -6.76 -5.72
CA ALA A 168 -9.03 -5.45 -5.15
C ALA A 168 -9.33 -4.30 -6.12
N LEU A 169 -9.23 -4.53 -7.44
CA LEU A 169 -9.76 -3.63 -8.47
C LEU A 169 -11.27 -3.43 -8.28
N ASP A 170 -12.04 -4.53 -8.16
CA ASP A 170 -13.49 -4.45 -7.92
C ASP A 170 -13.83 -3.65 -6.66
N THR A 171 -13.07 -3.85 -5.57
CA THR A 171 -13.20 -3.03 -4.35
C THR A 171 -12.90 -1.55 -4.62
N GLY A 172 -11.82 -1.25 -5.35
CA GLY A 172 -11.43 0.11 -5.72
C GLY A 172 -12.49 0.82 -6.55
N GLU A 173 -13.10 0.14 -7.50
CA GLU A 173 -14.19 0.69 -8.32
C GLU A 173 -15.42 1.06 -7.48
N ARG A 174 -15.81 0.20 -6.52
CA ARG A 174 -16.92 0.51 -5.60
C ARG A 174 -16.63 1.74 -4.75
N ILE A 175 -15.39 1.91 -4.28
CA ILE A 175 -14.97 3.10 -3.53
C ILE A 175 -15.02 4.33 -4.43
N LEU A 176 -14.55 4.24 -5.67
CA LEU A 176 -14.63 5.33 -6.64
C LEU A 176 -16.08 5.72 -6.96
N SER A 177 -17.01 4.77 -7.05
CA SER A 177 -18.44 5.06 -7.17
C SER A 177 -18.99 5.83 -5.97
N LEU A 178 -18.59 5.47 -4.75
CA LEU A 178 -18.97 6.23 -3.54
C LEU A 178 -18.34 7.63 -3.51
N ILE A 179 -17.09 7.78 -3.98
CA ILE A 179 -16.44 9.08 -4.14
C ILE A 179 -17.21 9.94 -5.15
N ALA A 180 -17.61 9.37 -6.29
CA ALA A 180 -18.39 10.09 -7.30
C ALA A 180 -19.72 10.60 -6.70
N LEU A 181 -20.44 9.73 -5.99
CA LEU A 181 -21.67 10.12 -5.29
C LEU A 181 -21.42 11.19 -4.22
N GLY A 182 -20.30 11.12 -3.48
CA GLY A 182 -19.91 12.13 -2.50
C GLY A 182 -19.53 13.48 -3.11
N LEU A 183 -19.24 13.51 -4.41
CA LEU A 183 -19.02 14.73 -5.20
C LEU A 183 -20.30 15.23 -5.90
N ASP A 184 -21.46 14.67 -5.56
CA ASP A 184 -22.76 14.91 -6.22
C ASP A 184 -22.73 14.58 -7.73
N LEU A 185 -21.92 13.59 -8.12
CA LEU A 185 -21.84 13.05 -9.47
C LEU A 185 -22.60 11.71 -9.58
N ASP A 186 -22.76 11.25 -10.81
CA ASP A 186 -23.26 9.91 -11.10
C ASP A 186 -22.30 8.81 -10.58
N ALA A 187 -22.83 7.71 -10.03
CA ALA A 187 -22.01 6.64 -9.43
C ALA A 187 -21.04 5.98 -10.43
N GLU A 188 -21.34 6.02 -11.72
CA GLU A 188 -20.51 5.49 -12.80
C GLU A 188 -19.70 6.59 -13.49
N PHE A 189 -19.61 7.79 -12.92
CA PHE A 189 -18.93 8.92 -13.54
C PHE A 189 -17.52 8.57 -14.02
N PHE A 190 -16.71 7.91 -13.18
CA PHE A 190 -15.34 7.52 -13.53
C PHE A 190 -15.28 6.47 -14.64
N HIS A 191 -16.24 5.54 -14.70
CA HIS A 191 -16.41 4.62 -15.83
C HIS A 191 -16.78 5.39 -17.11
N LYS A 192 -17.76 6.30 -17.03
CA LYS A 192 -18.27 7.07 -18.18
C LYS A 192 -17.24 7.97 -18.85
N ILE A 193 -16.24 8.45 -18.10
CA ILE A 193 -15.14 9.27 -18.65
C ILE A 193 -13.92 8.44 -19.09
N GLY A 194 -14.02 7.11 -19.04
CA GLY A 194 -12.93 6.19 -19.42
C GLY A 194 -11.75 6.17 -18.44
N ALA A 195 -11.98 6.61 -17.20
CA ALA A 195 -10.93 6.63 -16.18
C ALA A 195 -10.49 5.20 -15.78
N LEU A 196 -11.36 4.21 -15.99
CA LEU A 196 -11.14 2.81 -15.59
C LEU A 196 -10.87 1.87 -16.77
N ASP A 197 -10.82 2.37 -18.02
CA ASP A 197 -10.70 1.54 -19.22
C ASP A 197 -9.36 0.81 -19.35
N CYS A 198 -8.29 1.39 -18.80
CA CYS A 198 -6.95 0.79 -18.77
C CYS A 198 -6.32 1.10 -17.40
N PRO A 199 -6.74 0.38 -16.34
CA PRO A 199 -6.27 0.67 -15.00
C PRO A 199 -4.78 0.35 -14.93
N SER A 200 -3.97 1.40 -14.78
CA SER A 200 -2.52 1.29 -14.59
C SER A 200 -2.20 0.89 -13.15
N THR A 201 -2.83 -0.19 -12.69
CA THR A 201 -2.78 -0.66 -11.31
C THR A 201 -1.47 -1.39 -11.04
N PHE A 202 -0.85 -1.04 -9.92
CA PHE A 202 0.32 -1.73 -9.41
C PHE A 202 0.00 -2.35 -8.06
N LEU A 203 0.31 -3.63 -7.91
CA LEU A 203 0.44 -4.28 -6.61
C LEU A 203 1.88 -4.12 -6.13
N ARG A 204 2.04 -3.59 -4.93
CA ARG A 204 3.32 -3.48 -4.24
C ARG A 204 3.30 -4.34 -2.99
N LEU A 205 4.09 -5.40 -2.99
CA LEU A 205 4.41 -6.17 -1.79
C LEU A 205 5.58 -5.48 -1.09
N LEU A 206 5.48 -5.30 0.21
CA LEU A 206 6.47 -4.60 1.04
C LEU A 206 6.87 -5.53 2.18
N HIS A 207 8.18 -5.62 2.44
CA HIS A 207 8.70 -6.26 3.62
C HIS A 207 9.61 -5.29 4.39
N TYR A 208 9.32 -5.15 5.68
CA TYR A 208 10.08 -4.31 6.59
C TYR A 208 10.92 -5.19 7.52
N PRO A 209 12.26 -5.06 7.51
CA PRO A 209 13.11 -5.86 8.38
C PRO A 209 12.85 -5.50 9.85
N GLY A 210 12.70 -6.53 10.70
CA GLY A 210 12.48 -6.34 12.14
C GLY A 210 13.76 -5.99 12.92
N GLU A 211 14.94 -6.29 12.37
CA GLU A 211 16.23 -5.96 12.97
C GLU A 211 16.79 -4.70 12.32
N VAL A 212 16.92 -3.64 13.12
CA VAL A 212 17.47 -2.35 12.72
C VAL A 212 18.87 -2.25 13.32
N ASN A 213 19.90 -2.00 12.51
CA ASN A 213 21.25 -1.84 13.04
C ASN A 213 21.36 -0.55 13.86
N GLU A 214 22.35 -0.45 14.74
CA GLU A 214 22.60 0.81 15.47
C GLU A 214 22.86 1.99 14.51
N SER A 215 23.46 1.72 13.34
CA SER A 215 23.67 2.70 12.27
C SER A 215 22.38 3.17 11.59
N ASP A 216 21.29 2.42 11.74
CA ASP A 216 19.96 2.74 11.20
C ASP A 216 19.08 3.43 12.26
N SER A 217 19.63 3.80 13.42
CA SER A 217 18.92 4.56 14.45
C SER A 217 18.44 5.90 13.88
N GLY A 218 17.11 6.05 13.74
CA GLY A 218 16.48 7.22 13.13
C GLY A 218 16.12 7.04 11.65
N ASN A 219 16.45 5.89 11.04
CA ASN A 219 16.00 5.53 9.70
C ASN A 219 14.56 4.99 9.73
N TYR A 220 13.81 5.25 8.67
CA TYR A 220 12.43 4.85 8.55
C TYR A 220 12.29 3.58 7.70
N GLY A 221 11.31 2.74 8.05
CA GLY A 221 10.87 1.64 7.20
C GLY A 221 10.45 2.14 5.81
N ALA A 222 9.64 3.19 5.79
CA ALA A 222 9.33 4.00 4.61
C ALA A 222 9.28 5.46 5.05
N SER A 223 9.99 6.35 4.37
CA SER A 223 9.99 7.77 4.72
C SER A 223 8.68 8.46 4.34
N ALA A 224 8.43 9.66 4.88
CA ALA A 224 7.24 10.45 4.61
C ALA A 224 7.04 10.72 3.11
N HIS A 225 5.84 10.41 2.59
CA HIS A 225 5.49 10.65 1.20
C HIS A 225 3.97 10.66 0.99
N SER A 226 3.53 11.11 -0.19
CA SER A 226 2.17 10.92 -0.69
C SER A 226 2.20 9.95 -1.87
N ASP A 227 1.21 9.07 -1.94
CA ASP A 227 1.10 8.12 -3.04
C ASP A 227 0.73 8.82 -4.35
N TYR A 228 1.09 8.17 -5.46
CA TYR A 228 0.62 8.58 -6.78
C TYR A 228 -0.67 7.85 -7.12
N GLY A 229 -1.58 8.51 -7.82
CA GLY A 229 -2.82 7.89 -8.30
C GLY A 229 -4.08 8.50 -7.71
N ALA A 230 -5.21 7.82 -7.90
CA ALA A 230 -6.53 8.23 -7.43
C ALA A 230 -6.80 7.78 -5.99
N ILE A 231 -6.62 6.49 -5.70
CA ILE A 231 -6.73 5.93 -4.35
C ILE A 231 -5.66 4.83 -4.15
N THR A 232 -5.26 4.63 -2.90
CA THR A 232 -4.45 3.48 -2.48
C THR A 232 -5.28 2.56 -1.59
N LEU A 233 -5.29 1.26 -1.91
CA LEU A 233 -5.78 0.23 -0.99
C LEU A 233 -4.58 -0.38 -0.27
N LEU A 234 -4.61 -0.34 1.07
CA LEU A 234 -3.51 -0.77 1.93
C LEU A 234 -3.96 -1.86 2.89
N VAL A 235 -3.24 -2.97 2.93
CA VAL A 235 -3.42 -4.02 3.95
C VAL A 235 -2.11 -4.26 4.69
N THR A 236 -2.22 -4.51 6.00
CA THR A 236 -1.11 -4.86 6.88
C THR A 236 -1.34 -6.23 7.52
N ASP A 237 -0.29 -6.84 8.01
CA ASP A 237 -0.35 -8.11 8.77
C ASP A 237 -0.63 -7.91 10.28
N GLY A 238 -1.07 -6.72 10.66
CA GLY A 238 -1.32 -6.35 12.05
C GLY A 238 -0.10 -5.82 12.81
N THR A 239 1.10 -5.85 12.23
CA THR A 239 2.26 -5.25 12.88
C THR A 239 2.17 -3.72 12.87
N PRO A 240 2.32 -3.04 14.03
CA PRO A 240 2.29 -1.58 14.08
C PRO A 240 3.45 -0.93 13.33
N GLY A 241 3.23 0.28 12.80
CA GLY A 241 4.28 1.06 12.16
C GLY A 241 3.79 2.10 11.14
N LEU A 242 2.53 2.00 10.71
CA LEU A 242 1.92 2.98 9.82
C LEU A 242 1.53 4.24 10.60
N GLN A 243 1.95 5.39 10.06
CA GLN A 243 1.55 6.71 10.54
C GLN A 243 1.02 7.54 9.38
N ILE A 244 0.06 8.43 9.67
CA ILE A 244 -0.46 9.41 8.71
C ILE A 244 -0.20 10.83 9.19
N CYS A 245 -0.10 11.74 8.23
CA CYS A 245 0.00 13.18 8.47
C CYS A 245 -1.12 13.88 7.69
N ARG A 246 -2.11 14.41 8.40
CA ARG A 246 -3.27 15.09 7.80
C ARG A 246 -2.91 16.46 7.23
N GLU A 247 -2.11 17.22 7.98
CA GLU A 247 -1.69 18.57 7.62
C GLU A 247 -0.23 18.57 7.15
N LYS A 248 -0.01 18.18 5.89
CA LYS A 248 1.33 18.10 5.28
C LYS A 248 2.15 19.39 5.43
N ASP A 249 1.49 20.54 5.32
CA ASP A 249 2.15 21.85 5.30
C ASP A 249 2.30 22.48 6.71
N ARG A 250 1.84 21.79 7.77
CA ARG A 250 1.99 22.23 9.16
C ARG A 250 3.43 22.06 9.62
N ASP A 251 3.93 23.03 10.40
CA ASP A 251 5.24 22.94 11.07
C ASP A 251 5.10 23.11 12.60
N PRO A 252 5.49 22.12 13.43
CA PRO A 252 5.94 20.79 13.03
C PRO A 252 4.80 19.96 12.44
N GLN A 253 5.12 19.05 11.53
CA GLN A 253 4.16 18.03 11.10
C GLN A 253 3.75 17.17 12.30
N LEU A 254 2.46 16.77 12.33
CA LEU A 254 1.94 15.83 13.31
C LEU A 254 1.69 14.50 12.64
N TRP A 255 2.28 13.46 13.22
CA TRP A 255 2.15 12.08 12.76
C TRP A 255 1.31 11.31 13.77
N GLU A 256 0.28 10.64 13.26
CA GLU A 256 -0.70 9.90 14.07
C GLU A 256 -0.64 8.42 13.72
N ASP A 257 -0.65 7.56 14.74
CA ASP A 257 -0.56 6.12 14.58
C ASP A 257 -1.87 5.55 14.03
N VAL A 258 -1.77 4.70 13.00
CA VAL A 258 -2.89 3.99 12.38
C VAL A 258 -2.93 2.57 12.94
N HIS A 259 -3.91 2.29 13.80
CA HIS A 259 -4.05 0.99 14.45
C HIS A 259 -4.71 -0.06 13.56
N HIS A 260 -4.14 -1.26 13.51
CA HIS A 260 -4.77 -2.37 12.80
C HIS A 260 -6.17 -2.67 13.36
N ILE A 261 -7.12 -2.93 12.45
CA ILE A 261 -8.44 -3.46 12.75
C ILE A 261 -8.65 -4.76 11.96
N ASP A 262 -9.29 -5.73 12.59
CA ASP A 262 -9.73 -6.95 11.92
C ASP A 262 -10.97 -6.68 11.05
N GLY A 263 -11.01 -7.23 9.83
CA GLY A 263 -12.16 -7.19 8.92
C GLY A 263 -11.84 -6.58 7.57
#